data_AF-A0A1L6RC13-F1
#
_entry.id   AF-A0A1L6RC13-F1
#
_cell.length_a   1.000
_cell.length_b   1.000
_cell.length_c   1.000
_cell.angle_alpha   90.00
_cell.angle_beta   90.00
_cell.angle_gamma   90.00
#
_symmetry.space_group_name_H-M   'P 1'
#
loop_
_entity.id
_entity.type
_entity.pdbx_description
1 polymer ?
#
loop_
_entity_poly.entity_id
_entity_poly.type
_entity_poly.pdbx_seq_one_letter_code
_entity_poly.pdbx_strand_id
1 'polypeptide(L)'
;MSEFDVIKGFAFDMDGVLADTARFHTIAWRKIADEVGTTWTKELEEGLKGIDRMGSLALIISAGGHDDEYDQSAREALAEKKNTNYRELISTLTPDDILPGMQQFLDELKQQAIN
;
A
#
# COMPACT_ATOMS: atom_id res chain seq x y z
N MET A 1 -2.00 9.42 -37.63
CA MET A 1 -1.53 8.12 -37.13
C MET A 1 -1.26 8.33 -35.66
N SER A 2 -2.08 7.75 -34.77
CA SER A 2 -1.83 7.87 -33.33
C SER A 2 -0.70 6.93 -32.94
N GLU A 3 0.16 7.34 -32.01
CA GLU A 3 1.41 6.66 -31.60
C GLU A 3 1.23 5.25 -30.98
N PHE A 4 0.01 4.72 -30.95
CA PHE A 4 -0.33 3.47 -30.27
C PHE A 4 -0.02 2.20 -31.07
N ASP A 5 0.16 2.28 -32.40
CA ASP A 5 0.42 1.10 -33.26
C ASP A 5 1.74 0.36 -32.91
N VAL A 6 2.62 0.99 -32.12
CA VAL A 6 3.92 0.44 -31.71
C VAL A 6 3.90 -0.12 -30.29
N ILE A 7 2.87 0.17 -29.49
CA ILE A 7 2.80 -0.23 -28.07
C ILE A 7 2.39 -1.70 -27.98
N LYS A 8 3.24 -2.51 -27.33
CA LYS A 8 3.03 -3.95 -27.17
C LYS A 8 2.36 -4.35 -25.86
N GLY A 9 2.33 -3.43 -24.89
CA GLY A 9 1.51 -3.59 -23.72
C GLY A 9 1.70 -2.52 -22.64
N PHE A 10 0.87 -2.61 -21.60
CA PHE A 10 0.87 -1.70 -20.45
C PHE A 10 1.13 -2.45 -19.15
N ALA A 11 1.99 -1.90 -18.29
CA ALA A 11 2.19 -2.38 -16.92
C ALA A 11 1.63 -1.34 -15.94
N PHE A 12 0.69 -1.76 -15.11
CA PHE A 12 0.05 -0.89 -14.12
C PHE A 12 0.53 -1.26 -12.72
N ASP A 13 0.85 -0.25 -11.93
CA ASP A 13 0.89 -0.39 -10.48
C ASP A 13 -0.55 -0.45 -9.93
N MET A 14 -0.73 -0.91 -8.70
CA MET A 14 -2.04 -0.96 -8.04
C MET A 14 -2.32 0.36 -7.32
N ASP A 15 -1.45 0.72 -6.38
CA ASP A 15 -1.68 1.79 -5.41
C ASP A 15 -1.63 3.16 -6.10
N GLY A 16 -2.74 3.89 -6.07
CA GLY A 16 -2.82 5.23 -6.65
C GLY A 16 -2.83 5.25 -8.19
N VAL A 17 -2.86 4.08 -8.84
CA VAL A 17 -3.02 3.94 -10.29
C VAL A 17 -4.33 3.24 -10.63
N LEU A 18 -4.56 2.01 -10.16
CA LEU A 18 -5.81 1.30 -10.40
C LEU A 18 -6.87 1.63 -9.34
N ALA A 19 -6.46 1.73 -8.08
CA ALA A 19 -7.33 2.00 -6.94
C ALA A 19 -6.61 2.81 -5.86
N ASP A 20 -7.36 3.54 -5.04
CA ASP A 20 -6.80 4.22 -3.85
C ASP A 20 -6.69 3.25 -2.66
N THR A 21 -5.66 2.43 -2.69
CA THR A 21 -5.30 1.46 -1.64
C THR A 21 -4.26 1.98 -0.66
N ALA A 22 -3.61 3.11 -0.97
CA ALA A 22 -2.59 3.74 -0.11
C ALA A 22 -3.17 4.09 1.28
N ARG A 23 -4.43 4.55 1.33
CA ARG A 23 -5.15 4.80 2.59
C ARG A 23 -5.21 3.58 3.51
N PHE A 24 -5.31 2.37 2.96
CA PHE A 24 -5.38 1.14 3.76
C PHE A 24 -4.02 0.76 4.34
N HIS A 25 -2.93 1.07 3.65
CA HIS A 25 -1.58 0.96 4.23
C HIS A 25 -1.43 1.87 5.46
N THR A 26 -1.84 3.13 5.35
CA THR A 26 -1.84 4.08 6.48
C THR A 26 -2.67 3.55 7.65
N ILE A 27 -3.91 3.10 7.40
CA ILE A 27 -4.79 2.55 8.46
C ILE A 27 -4.15 1.33 9.13
N ALA A 28 -3.62 0.40 8.34
CA ALA A 28 -3.01 -0.82 8.87
C ALA A 28 -1.74 -0.52 9.69
N TRP A 29 -0.89 0.41 9.25
CA TRP A 29 0.31 0.80 9.98
C TRP A 29 0.00 1.63 11.23
N ARG A 30 -1.00 2.49 11.18
CA ARG A 30 -1.43 3.25 12.35
C ARG A 30 -1.91 2.34 13.48
N LYS A 31 -2.64 1.26 13.16
CA LYS A 31 -2.98 0.22 14.14
C LYS A 31 -1.74 -0.39 14.79
N ILE A 32 -0.69 -0.67 14.03
CA ILE A 32 0.57 -1.18 14.59
C ILE A 32 1.24 -0.13 15.48
N ALA A 33 1.28 1.14 15.05
CA ALA A 33 1.82 2.22 15.86
C ALA A 33 1.09 2.36 17.20
N ASP A 34 -0.25 2.29 17.20
CA ASP A 34 -1.07 2.31 18.41
C ASP A 34 -0.77 1.10 19.32
N GLU A 35 -0.57 -0.09 18.75
CA GLU A 35 -0.27 -1.32 19.50
C GLU A 35 1.11 -1.31 20.15
N VAL A 36 2.11 -0.71 19.49
CA VAL A 36 3.48 -0.62 20.02
C VAL A 36 3.72 0.66 20.81
N GLY A 37 2.73 1.54 20.96
CA GLY A 37 2.84 2.78 21.72
C GLY A 37 3.50 3.95 20.99
N THR A 38 3.71 3.85 19.68
CA THR A 38 4.29 4.92 18.85
C THR A 38 3.24 5.97 18.49
N THR A 39 3.55 7.25 18.72
CA THR A 39 2.70 8.35 18.28
C THR A 39 2.72 8.49 16.75
N TRP A 40 1.54 8.46 16.11
CA TRP A 40 1.43 8.65 14.67
C TRP A 40 1.53 10.14 14.29
N THR A 41 2.69 10.56 13.78
CA THR A 41 2.91 11.93 13.26
C THR A 41 2.84 11.98 11.73
N LYS A 42 2.72 13.18 11.17
CA LYS A 42 2.76 13.36 9.71
C LYS A 42 4.12 12.99 9.13
N GLU A 43 5.18 13.33 9.85
CA GLU A 43 6.55 13.04 9.46
C GLU A 43 6.81 11.53 9.44
N LEU A 44 6.25 10.79 10.41
CA LEU A 44 6.28 9.33 10.40
C LEU A 44 5.54 8.78 9.18
N GLU A 45 4.30 9.23 8.95
CA GLU A 45 3.50 8.78 7.80
C GLU A 45 4.19 9.04 6.46
N GLU A 46 4.81 10.21 6.28
CA GLU A 46 5.58 10.54 5.09
C GLU A 46 6.82 9.66 4.94
N GLY A 47 7.51 9.37 6.04
CA GLY A 47 8.68 8.47 6.07
C GLY A 47 8.37 7.02 5.69
N LEU A 48 7.11 6.59 5.80
CA LEU A 48 6.68 5.24 5.41
C LEU A 48 6.44 5.08 3.90
N LYS A 49 6.43 6.17 3.13
CA LYS A 49 6.16 6.11 1.69
C LYS A 49 7.37 5.54 0.95
N GLY A 50 7.13 4.52 0.12
CA GLY A 50 8.15 3.95 -0.77
C GLY A 50 9.19 3.06 -0.09
N ILE A 51 9.01 2.72 1.19
CA ILE A 51 9.86 1.75 1.90
C ILE A 51 9.16 0.40 2.06
N ASP A 52 9.95 -0.67 2.17
CA ASP A 52 9.40 -2.01 2.34
C ASP A 52 8.73 -2.20 3.70
N ARG A 53 8.08 -3.35 3.88
CA ARG A 53 7.30 -3.67 5.08
C ARG A 53 8.14 -3.71 6.35
N MET A 54 9.33 -4.31 6.30
CA MET A 54 10.18 -4.44 7.47
C MET A 54 10.86 -3.11 7.79
N GLY A 55 11.24 -2.34 6.78
CA GLY A 55 11.70 -0.96 6.93
C GLY A 55 10.63 -0.07 7.58
N SER A 56 9.38 -0.20 7.13
CA SER A 56 8.23 0.52 7.71
C SER A 56 8.04 0.19 9.19
N LEU A 57 8.06 -1.10 9.54
CA LEU A 57 7.92 -1.54 10.92
C LEU A 57 9.06 -1.04 11.79
N ALA A 58 10.30 -1.13 11.30
CA ALA A 58 11.48 -0.64 12.01
C ALA A 58 11.38 0.88 12.26
N LEU A 59 10.93 1.66 11.28
CA LEU A 59 10.73 3.09 11.44
C LEU A 59 9.67 3.41 12.51
N ILE A 60 8.56 2.67 12.54
CA ILE A 60 7.49 2.85 13.55
C ILE A 60 8.01 2.51 14.95
N ILE A 61 8.70 1.38 15.13
CA ILE A 61 9.26 0.97 16.42
C ILE A 61 10.28 2.01 16.91
N SER A 62 11.17 2.45 16.02
CA SER A 62 12.22 3.41 16.36
C SER A 62 11.67 4.80 16.67
N ALA A 63 10.62 5.24 15.96
CA ALA A 63 9.94 6.49 16.26
C ALA A 63 9.28 6.53 17.65
N GLY A 64 8.92 5.35 18.20
CA GLY A 64 8.43 5.21 19.58
C GLY A 64 9.55 5.02 20.62
N GLY A 65 10.78 4.76 20.19
CA GLY A 65 11.89 4.43 21.08
C GLY A 65 11.84 3.00 21.64
N HIS A 66 11.18 2.08 20.94
CA HIS A 66 10.94 0.71 21.40
C HIS A 66 11.88 -0.33 20.74
N ASP A 67 13.01 0.09 20.18
CA ASP A 67 13.91 -0.79 19.41
C ASP A 67 14.37 -2.04 20.19
N ASP A 68 14.63 -1.87 21.49
CA ASP A 68 15.10 -2.93 22.39
C ASP A 68 13.97 -3.84 22.90
N GLU A 69 12.70 -3.49 22.66
CA GLU A 69 11.53 -4.25 23.14
C GLU A 69 11.07 -5.33 22.15
N TYR A 70 11.47 -5.21 20.88
CA TYR A 70 11.02 -6.09 19.81
C TYR A 70 12.20 -6.78 19.14
N ASP A 71 12.38 -8.07 19.47
CA ASP A 71 13.31 -8.94 18.75
C ASP A 71 12.79 -9.27 17.33
N GLN A 72 13.60 -10.01 16.57
CA GLN A 72 13.26 -10.36 15.19
C GLN A 72 11.92 -11.12 15.07
N SER A 73 11.66 -12.05 15.98
CA SER A 73 10.43 -12.87 15.97
C SER A 73 9.20 -12.01 16.26
N ALA A 74 9.29 -11.11 17.24
CA ALA A 74 8.24 -10.17 17.56
C ALA A 74 7.97 -9.19 16.39
N ARG A 75 9.02 -8.72 15.72
CA ARG A 75 8.91 -7.88 14.53
C ARG A 75 8.21 -8.63 13.38
N GLU A 76 8.56 -9.87 13.14
CA GLU A 76 7.89 -10.71 12.12
C GLU A 76 6.40 -10.93 12.44
N ALA A 77 6.06 -11.18 13.70
CA ALA A 77 4.67 -11.32 14.14
C ALA A 77 3.86 -10.02 13.92
N LEU A 78 4.43 -8.85 14.22
CA LEU A 78 3.80 -7.56 13.95
C LEU A 78 3.63 -7.30 12.45
N ALA A 79 4.63 -7.64 11.63
CA ALA A 79 4.56 -7.51 10.18
C ALA A 79 3.46 -8.39 9.58
N GLU A 80 3.30 -9.62 10.07
CA GLU A 80 2.22 -10.52 9.63
C GLU A 80 0.85 -10.05 10.12
N LYS A 81 0.77 -9.53 11.34
CA LYS A 81 -0.46 -8.92 11.87
C LYS A 81 -0.88 -7.72 11.02
N LYS A 82 0.04 -6.83 10.66
CA LYS A 82 -0.20 -5.73 9.72
C LYS A 82 -0.74 -6.24 8.39
N ASN A 83 -0.15 -7.31 7.86
CA ASN A 83 -0.53 -7.89 6.58
C ASN A 83 -1.95 -8.48 6.62
N THR A 84 -2.30 -9.18 7.71
CA THR A 84 -3.66 -9.66 7.95
C THR A 84 -4.65 -8.50 8.01
N ASN A 85 -4.37 -7.47 8.82
CA ASN A 85 -5.20 -6.27 8.91
C ASN A 85 -5.37 -5.57 7.54
N TYR A 86 -4.28 -5.49 6.76
CA TYR A 86 -4.32 -4.90 5.42
C TYR A 86 -5.21 -5.72 4.47
N ARG A 87 -5.09 -7.04 4.47
CA ARG A 87 -5.93 -7.95 3.67
C ARG A 87 -7.41 -7.81 4.00
N GLU A 88 -7.74 -7.69 5.28
CA GLU A 88 -9.11 -7.44 5.72
C GLU A 88 -9.63 -6.10 5.19
N LEU A 89 -8.81 -5.04 5.25
CA LEU A 89 -9.20 -3.72 4.73
C LEU A 89 -9.41 -3.73 3.21
N ILE A 90 -8.51 -4.30 2.42
CA ILE A 90 -8.70 -4.35 0.95
C ILE A 90 -9.81 -5.29 0.54
N SER A 91 -10.22 -6.24 1.38
CA SER A 91 -11.37 -7.11 1.08
C SER A 91 -12.70 -6.35 1.03
N THR A 92 -12.74 -5.12 1.55
CA THR A 92 -13.90 -4.23 1.46
C THR A 92 -13.90 -3.36 0.21
N LEU A 93 -12.93 -3.53 -0.70
CA LEU A 93 -12.89 -2.79 -1.97
C LEU A 93 -14.13 -3.09 -2.82
N THR A 94 -14.63 -2.05 -3.46
CA THR A 94 -15.77 -2.08 -4.37
C THR A 94 -15.38 -1.46 -5.71
N PRO A 95 -16.19 -1.61 -6.76
CA PRO A 95 -15.95 -0.89 -8.02
C PRO A 95 -15.88 0.64 -7.87
N ASP A 96 -16.46 1.22 -6.81
CA ASP A 96 -16.39 2.65 -6.53
C ASP A 96 -14.98 3.11 -6.08
N ASP A 97 -14.11 2.18 -5.70
CA ASP A 97 -12.72 2.44 -5.33
C ASP A 97 -11.78 2.46 -6.56
N ILE A 98 -12.28 2.15 -7.76
CA ILE A 98 -11.52 2.28 -9.01
C ILE A 98 -11.27 3.75 -9.29
N LEU A 99 -10.02 4.11 -9.61
CA LEU A 99 -9.67 5.49 -9.89
C LEU A 99 -10.37 6.03 -11.15
N PRO A 100 -10.78 7.31 -11.15
CA PRO A 100 -11.53 7.90 -12.26
C PRO A 100 -10.84 7.70 -13.60
N GLY A 101 -11.59 7.20 -14.60
CA GLY A 101 -11.09 6.97 -15.96
C GLY A 101 -10.38 5.63 -16.17
N MET A 102 -9.96 4.92 -15.11
CA MET A 102 -9.21 3.67 -15.28
C MET A 102 -10.04 2.54 -15.87
N GLN A 103 -11.30 2.39 -15.43
CA GLN A 103 -12.19 1.37 -16.00
C GLN A 103 -12.37 1.57 -17.51
N GLN A 104 -12.66 2.80 -17.93
CA GLN A 104 -12.79 3.15 -19.35
C GLN A 104 -11.49 2.87 -20.12
N PHE A 105 -10.34 3.26 -19.57
CA PHE A 105 -9.05 3.07 -20.23
C PHE A 105 -8.72 1.58 -20.42
N LEU A 106 -8.97 0.75 -19.41
CA LEU A 106 -8.77 -0.70 -19.52
C LEU A 106 -9.70 -1.34 -20.57
N ASP A 107 -10.93 -0.83 -20.70
CA ASP A 107 -11.88 -1.29 -21.71
C ASP A 107 -11.43 -0.91 -23.13
N GLU A 108 -10.85 0.28 -23.31
CA GLU A 108 -10.26 0.74 -24.58
C GLU A 108 -9.05 -0.12 -24.99
N LEU A 109 -8.15 -0.43 -24.05
CA LEU A 109 -6.98 -1.28 -24.32
C LEU A 109 -7.38 -2.70 -24.75
N LYS A 110 -8.38 -3.29 -24.08
CA LYS A 110 -8.92 -4.59 -24.45
C LYS A 110 -9.52 -4.60 -25.86
N GLN A 111 -10.23 -3.53 -26.25
CA GLN A 111 -10.80 -3.41 -27.60
C GLN A 111 -9.73 -3.33 -28.69
N GLN A 112 -8.55 -2.79 -28.37
CA GLN A 112 -7.43 -2.65 -29.31
C GLN A 112 -6.51 -3.88 -29.35
N ALA A 113 -6.82 -4.95 -28.59
CA ALA A 113 -6.00 -6.15 -28.46
C ALA A 113 -4.54 -5.86 -28.05
N ILE A 114 -4.34 -4.81 -27.25
CA ILE A 114 -3.05 -4.47 -26.64
C ILE A 114 -2.96 -5.23 -25.31
N ASN A 115 -1.80 -5.85 -25.03
CA ASN A 115 -1.57 -6.62 -23.81
C ASN A 115 -1.35 -5.77 -22.57
#